data_AF-A0A178T4V2-F1
#
_entry.id   AF-A0A178T4V2-F1
#
_cell.length_a   1.000
_cell.length_b   1.000
_cell.length_c   1.000
_cell.angle_alpha   90.00
_cell.angle_beta   90.00
_cell.angle_gamma   90.00
#
_symmetry.space_group_name_H-M   'P 1'
#
loop_
_entity.id
_entity.type
_entity.pdbx_description
1 polymer ?
#
loop_
_entity_poly.entity_id
_entity_poly.type
_entity_poly.pdbx_seq_one_letter_code
_entity_poly.pdbx_strand_id
1 'polypeptide(L)' 'MAKFKFVVGTHYVGSDVVEIVEIPDEELEGLDEFERNKIINEYYEAWKNEQLEQYWEEVEE' A
#
# COMPACT_ATOMS: atom_id res chain seq x y z
N MET A 1 15.96 0.90 8.57
CA MET A 1 14.65 0.99 7.92
C MET A 1 14.55 -0.13 6.90
N ALA A 2 13.51 -0.94 7.01
CA ALA A 2 13.20 -2.01 6.08
C ALA A 2 12.56 -1.42 4.83
N LYS A 3 12.97 -1.92 3.66
CA LYS A 3 12.52 -1.40 2.36
C LYS A 3 11.53 -2.34 1.73
N PHE A 4 10.37 -1.82 1.35
CA PHE A 4 9.31 -2.57 0.68
C PHE A 4 9.00 -1.92 -0.66
N LYS A 5 8.83 -2.75 -1.69
CA LYS A 5 8.35 -2.29 -2.99
C LYS A 5 6.84 -2.38 -3.00
N PHE A 6 6.18 -1.24 -2.95
CA PHE A 6 4.73 -1.16 -3.11
C PHE A 6 4.38 -0.93 -4.57
N VAL A 7 3.33 -1.61 -5.03
CA VAL A 7 2.84 -1.55 -6.39
C VAL A 7 1.32 -1.55 -6.36
N VAL A 8 0.70 -0.59 -7.05
CA VAL A 8 -0.72 -0.59 -7.32
C VAL A 8 -0.91 -0.25 -8.80
N GLY A 9 -1.85 -0.91 -9.46
CA GLY A 9 -2.11 -0.69 -10.87
C GLY A 9 -3.50 -1.18 -11.25
N THR A 10 -3.96 -0.75 -12.41
CA THR A 10 -5.31 -1.08 -12.91
C THR A 10 -5.30 -2.29 -13.86
N HIS A 11 -4.20 -3.06 -13.89
CA HIS A 11 -3.93 -4.15 -14.85
C HIS A 11 -3.78 -3.71 -16.31
N TYR A 12 -3.83 -2.41 -16.59
CA TYR A 12 -3.49 -1.85 -17.90
C TYR A 12 -1.98 -1.57 -17.98
N VAL A 13 -1.39 -1.85 -19.14
CA VAL A 13 0.04 -1.60 -19.39
C VAL A 13 0.35 -0.12 -19.18
N GLY A 14 1.31 0.17 -18.31
CA GLY A 14 1.71 1.55 -17.99
C GLY A 14 0.83 2.26 -16.97
N SER A 15 -0.09 1.55 -16.31
CA SER A 15 -0.95 2.10 -15.24
C SER A 15 -0.47 1.79 -13.82
N ASP A 16 0.76 1.29 -13.68
CA ASP A 16 1.32 0.91 -12.39
C ASP A 16 2.00 2.11 -11.73
N VAL A 17 1.65 2.37 -10.46
CA VAL A 17 2.44 3.19 -9.56
C VAL A 17 3.33 2.26 -8.75
N VAL A 18 4.64 2.56 -8.74
CA VAL A 18 5.66 1.75 -8.08
C VAL A 18 6.51 2.65 -7.20
N GLU A 19 6.61 2.31 -5.92
CA GLU A 19 7.39 3.10 -4.95
C GLU A 19 8.15 2.20 -3.97
N ILE A 20 9.30 2.69 -3.51
CA ILE A 20 10.03 2.07 -2.40
C ILE A 20 9.65 2.80 -1.13
N VAL A 21 8.92 2.12 -0.25
CA VAL A 21 8.52 2.64 1.06
C VAL A 21 9.47 2.10 2.12
N GLU A 22 9.92 3.00 2.99
CA GLU A 22 10.80 2.69 4.10
C GLU A 22 9.97 2.62 5.39
N ILE A 23 9.98 1.46 6.06
CA ILE A 23 9.34 1.27 7.36
C ILE A 23 10.44 1.22 8.44
N PRO A 24 10.32 1.93 9.57
CA PRO A 24 11.27 1.85 10.67
C PRO A 24 11.49 0.40 11.15
N ASP A 25 12.75 0.01 11.40
CA ASP A 25 13.04 -1.37 11.84
C ASP A 25 12.42 -1.66 13.21
N GLU A 26 12.32 -0.63 14.06
CA GLU A 26 11.70 -0.67 15.40
C GLU A 26 10.23 -1.08 15.35
N GLU A 27 9.52 -0.76 14.26
CA GLU A 27 8.12 -1.17 14.09
C GLU A 27 7.98 -2.64 13.68
N LEU A 28 9.05 -3.28 13.22
CA LEU A 28 9.04 -4.68 12.76
C LEU A 28 9.81 -5.61 13.70
N GLU A 29 10.53 -5.07 14.68
CA GLU A 29 11.41 -5.82 15.57
C GLU A 29 10.60 -6.66 16.57
N GLY A 30 11.00 -7.93 16.74
CA GLY A 30 10.38 -8.83 17.72
C GLY A 30 8.98 -9.34 17.37
N LEU A 31 8.42 -8.89 16.25
CA LEU A 31 7.11 -9.33 15.76
C LEU A 31 7.19 -10.71 15.10
N ASP A 32 6.13 -11.48 15.25
CA ASP A 32 5.95 -12.68 14.44
C ASP A 32 5.57 -12.32 12.99
N GLU A 33 5.53 -13.31 12.11
CA GLU A 33 5.22 -13.10 10.70
C GLU A 33 3.84 -12.47 10.47
N PHE A 34 2.85 -12.85 11.28
CA PHE A 34 1.48 -12.35 11.14
C PHE A 34 1.40 -10.87 11.53
N GLU A 35 1.96 -10.51 12.68
CA GLU A 35 2.02 -9.13 13.17
C GLU A 35 2.83 -8.24 12.22
N ARG A 36 3.96 -8.75 11.74
CA ARG A 36 4.80 -8.06 10.75
C ARG A 36 4.04 -7.79 9.46
N ASN A 37 3.31 -8.76 8.94
CA ASN A 37 2.50 -8.60 7.74
C ASN A 37 1.36 -7.62 7.94
N LYS A 38 0.76 -7.57 9.14
CA LYS A 38 -0.28 -6.60 9.47
C LYS A 38 0.25 -5.16 9.37
N ILE A 39 1.41 -4.87 9.95
CA ILE A 39 2.02 -3.53 9.87
C ILE A 39 2.35 -3.16 8.44
N ILE A 40 3.00 -4.05 7.69
CA ILE A 40 3.31 -3.79 6.27
C ILE A 40 2.04 -3.49 5.48
N ASN A 41 0.94 -4.20 5.77
CA ASN A 41 -0.34 -3.97 5.12
C ASN A 41 -0.98 -2.63 5.50
N GLU A 42 -0.82 -2.17 6.75
CA GLU A 42 -1.29 -0.83 7.16
C GLU A 42 -0.56 0.29 6.38
N TYR A 43 0.77 0.19 6.24
CA TYR A 43 1.55 1.10 5.39
C TYR A 43 1.12 1.03 3.92
N TYR A 44 0.89 -0.19 3.41
CA TYR A 44 0.47 -0.39 2.03
C TYR A 44 -0.91 0.20 1.75
N GLU A 45 -1.88 -0.01 2.64
CA GLU A 45 -3.24 0.53 2.49
C GLU A 45 -3.26 2.06 2.53
N ALA A 46 -2.50 2.67 3.45
CA ALA A 46 -2.35 4.12 3.52
C ALA A 46 -1.77 4.68 2.22
N TRP A 47 -0.62 4.15 1.79
CA TRP A 47 0.02 4.53 0.53
C TRP A 47 -0.91 4.33 -0.68
N LYS A 48 -1.57 3.18 -0.78
CA LYS A 48 -2.47 2.82 -1.89
C LYS A 48 -3.60 3.83 -2.04
N ASN A 49 -4.19 4.27 -0.93
CA ASN A 49 -5.29 5.23 -0.95
C ASN A 49 -4.85 6.65 -1.39
N GLU A 50 -3.57 6.97 -1.28
CA GLU A 50 -3.01 8.22 -1.83
C GLU A 50 -2.76 8.13 -3.35
N GLN A 51 -2.55 6.91 -3.88
CA GLN A 51 -2.28 6.71 -5.31
C GLN A 51 -3.55 6.55 -6.16
N LEU A 52 -4.65 6.10 -5.55
CA LEU A 52 -5.88 5.76 -6.27
C LEU A 52 -6.95 6.85 -6.12
N GLU A 53 -7.36 7.42 -7.24
CA GLU A 53 -8.59 8.21 -7.31
C GLU A 53 -9.79 7.26 -7.44
N GLN A 54 -10.53 7.07 -6.35
CA GLN A 54 -11.71 6.20 -6.29
C GLN A 54 -12.88 6.98 -5.73
N TYR A 55 -13.98 7.03 -6.48
CA TYR A 55 -15.22 7.64 -6.03
C TYR A 55 -16.42 6.92 -6.65
N TRP A 56 -17.59 7.19 -6.09
CA TRP A 56 -18.87 6.78 -6.64
C TRP A 56 -19.78 8.01 -6.72
N GLU A 57 -20.66 8.02 -7.70
CA GLU A 57 -21.67 9.05 -7.89
C GLU A 57 -23.01 8.36 -8.20
N GLU A 58 -24.10 8.88 -7.65
CA GLU A 58 -25.46 8.44 -7.97
C GLU A 58 -25.87 9.05 -9.32
N VAL A 59 -26.40 8.24 -10.24
CA VAL A 59 -26.82 8.70 -11.57
C VAL A 59 -28.35 8.72 -11.64
N GLU A 60 -28.92 9.85 -12.07
CA GLU A 60 -30.36 9.99 -12.33
C GLU A 60 -30.80 9.09 -13.51
N GLU A 61 -32.03 8.55 -13.47
CA GLU A 61 -32.63 7.73 -14.56
C GLU A 61 -32.85 8.50 -15.87
#